data_AF-A0A968MRD4-F1
#
_entry.id   AF-A0A968MRD4-F1
#
_cell.length_a   1.000
_cell.length_b   1.000
_cell.length_c   1.000
_cell.angle_alpha   90.00
_cell.angle_beta   90.00
_cell.angle_gamma   90.00
#
_symmetry.space_group_name_H-M   'P 1'
#
loop_
_entity.id
_entity.type
_entity.pdbx_description
1 polymer ?
#
loop_
_entity_poly.entity_id
_entity_poly.type
_entity_poly.pdbx_seq_one_letter_code
_entity_poly.pdbx_strand_id
1 'polypeptide(L)'
;MKKILPVVTLLLLMLTVNFQANGQCKSFAKKVCKLELIPYIHDGNYHAAILTEGEEAELYKTFYEGQEYRIAICGSDALPNIEFRVIDANKNVLYNNRDHGMVKNMGILSWNRANS
;
A
#
# COMPACT_ATOMS: atom_id res chain seq x y z
N MET A 1 47.50 0.54 31.39
CA MET A 1 46.47 -0.50 31.16
C MET A 1 45.13 -0.21 31.87
N LYS A 2 45.09 0.45 33.04
CA LYS A 2 43.84 0.73 33.80
C LYS A 2 42.81 1.66 33.11
N LYS A 3 43.22 2.51 32.15
CA LYS A 3 42.30 3.42 31.42
C LYS A 3 41.62 2.80 30.19
N ILE A 4 42.09 1.63 29.73
CA ILE A 4 41.53 0.93 28.56
C ILE A 4 40.34 0.06 28.99
N LEU A 5 40.40 -0.47 30.22
CA LEU A 5 39.33 -1.29 30.81
C LEU A 5 37.95 -0.62 30.82
N PRO A 6 37.77 0.66 31.24
CA PRO A 6 36.46 1.31 31.21
C PRO A 6 35.94 1.58 29.79
N VAL A 7 36.84 1.74 28.81
CA VAL A 7 36.46 1.97 27.41
C VAL A 7 35.93 0.67 26.79
N VAL A 8 36.58 -0.45 27.09
CA VAL A 8 36.15 -1.78 26.60
C VAL A 8 34.81 -2.17 27.22
N THR A 9 34.58 -1.92 28.51
CA THR A 9 33.27 -2.18 29.13
C THR A 9 32.16 -1.28 28.59
N LEU A 10 32.45 -0.01 28.30
CA LEU A 10 31.46 0.89 27.70
C LEU A 10 31.09 0.46 26.26
N LEU A 11 32.07 0.00 25.49
CA LEU A 11 31.85 -0.51 24.13
C LEU A 11 31.04 -1.82 24.14
N LEU A 12 31.30 -2.70 25.10
CA LEU A 12 30.56 -3.95 25.27
C LEU A 12 29.09 -3.70 25.68
N LEU A 13 28.84 -2.64 26.45
CA LEU A 13 27.51 -2.24 26.87
C LEU A 13 26.66 -1.70 25.70
N MET A 14 27.28 -1.10 24.69
CA MET A 14 26.59 -0.62 23.48
C MET A 14 26.21 -1.75 22.51
N LEU A 15 26.72 -2.97 22.68
CA LEU A 15 26.38 -4.12 21.82
C LEU A 15 25.10 -4.85 22.25
N THR A 16 24.54 -4.53 23.42
CA THR A 16 23.34 -5.21 23.94
C THR A 16 22.03 -4.46 23.67
N VAL A 17 22.10 -3.26 23.09
CA VAL A 17 20.91 -2.50 22.68
C VAL A 17 20.28 -3.13 21.44
N ASN A 18 19.17 -3.83 21.65
CA ASN A 18 18.33 -4.35 20.58
C ASN A 18 17.53 -3.19 19.98
N PHE A 19 17.99 -2.67 18.84
CA PHE A 19 17.25 -1.68 18.08
C PHE A 19 16.02 -2.33 17.45
N GLN A 20 14.88 -2.29 18.14
CA GLN A 20 13.59 -2.58 17.51
C GLN A 20 13.16 -1.39 16.65
N ALA A 21 13.55 -1.43 15.38
CA ALA A 21 13.11 -0.48 14.38
C ALA A 21 11.66 -0.79 13.99
N ASN A 22 10.69 -0.11 14.64
CA ASN A 22 9.33 -0.05 14.15
C ASN A 22 9.29 0.94 12.97
N GLY A 23 9.43 0.43 11.74
CA GLY A 23 9.22 1.26 10.54
C GLY A 23 7.78 1.78 10.51
N GLN A 24 7.59 3.03 10.07
CA GLN A 24 6.28 3.67 9.89
C GLN A 24 5.50 3.07 8.70
N CYS A 25 5.37 1.75 8.65
CA CYS A 25 4.31 1.14 7.87
C CYS A 25 3.03 1.34 8.68
N LYS A 26 2.12 2.20 8.22
CA LYS A 26 0.75 2.27 8.71
C LYS A 26 0.20 0.84 8.79
N SER A 27 0.14 0.28 10.00
CA SER A 27 -0.16 -1.13 10.28
C SER A 27 -1.47 -1.61 9.62
N PHE A 28 -2.38 -0.67 9.38
CA PHE A 28 -3.67 -0.86 8.74
C PHE A 28 -3.59 -1.50 7.34
N ALA A 29 -2.91 -0.87 6.38
CA ALA A 29 -2.89 -1.34 5.00
C ALA A 29 -2.20 -2.72 4.86
N LYS A 30 -1.14 -2.94 5.65
CA LYS A 30 -0.41 -4.21 5.67
C LYS A 30 -1.22 -5.36 6.26
N LYS A 31 -2.22 -5.09 7.10
CA LYS A 31 -3.06 -6.12 7.73
C LYS A 31 -4.36 -6.36 6.97
N VAL A 32 -4.99 -5.31 6.44
CA VAL A 32 -6.29 -5.40 5.78
C VAL A 32 -6.13 -5.64 4.27
N CYS A 33 -5.40 -4.78 3.55
CA CYS A 33 -5.27 -4.89 2.10
C CYS A 33 -4.34 -5.98 1.61
N LYS A 34 -3.41 -6.44 2.46
CA LYS A 34 -2.43 -7.46 2.05
C LYS A 34 -3.10 -8.76 1.61
N LEU A 35 -4.23 -9.13 2.21
CA LEU A 35 -4.96 -10.35 1.84
C LEU A 35 -5.61 -10.21 0.45
N GLU A 36 -6.13 -9.04 0.12
CA GLU A 36 -6.75 -8.73 -1.19
C GLU A 36 -5.76 -8.83 -2.36
N LEU A 37 -4.47 -8.67 -2.05
CA LEU A 37 -3.40 -8.70 -3.04
C LEU A 37 -2.89 -10.10 -3.35
N ILE A 38 -3.29 -11.15 -2.63
CA ILE A 38 -2.80 -12.52 -2.92
C ILE A 38 -3.31 -12.96 -4.32
N PRO A 39 -2.45 -13.54 -5.19
CA PRO A 39 -1.05 -13.95 -4.98
C PRO A 39 0.02 -12.95 -5.50
N TYR A 40 -0.33 -11.69 -5.73
CA TYR A 40 0.55 -10.67 -6.30
C TYR A 40 1.61 -10.21 -5.29
N ILE A 41 2.77 -9.78 -5.81
CA ILE A 41 3.84 -9.17 -5.02
C ILE A 41 3.53 -7.68 -4.88
N HIS A 42 3.43 -7.19 -3.65
CA HIS A 42 3.26 -5.77 -3.39
C HIS A 42 4.52 -4.99 -3.80
N ASP A 43 4.34 -3.83 -4.45
CA ASP A 43 5.42 -2.99 -5.01
C ASP A 43 6.27 -2.23 -3.98
N GLY A 44 6.03 -2.49 -2.69
CA GLY A 44 6.69 -1.84 -1.55
C GLY A 44 6.09 -0.49 -1.14
N ASN A 45 5.18 0.11 -1.94
CA ASN A 45 4.66 1.45 -1.71
C ASN A 45 3.18 1.43 -1.35
N TYR A 46 2.88 1.56 -0.05
CA TYR A 46 1.51 1.77 0.41
C TYR A 46 1.13 3.24 0.24
N HIS A 47 0.29 3.53 -0.75
CA HIS A 47 -0.30 4.85 -0.87
C HIS A 47 -1.51 4.98 0.07
N ALA A 48 -1.52 6.02 0.92
CA ALA A 48 -2.58 6.22 1.91
C ALA A 48 -2.96 7.70 1.98
N ALA A 49 -4.23 7.99 1.75
CA ALA A 49 -4.84 9.30 1.99
C ALA A 49 -5.70 9.26 3.28
N ILE A 50 -5.89 10.41 3.91
CA ILE A 50 -6.93 10.60 4.92
C ILE A 50 -8.10 11.26 4.19
N LEU A 51 -9.30 10.71 4.38
CA LEU A 51 -10.52 11.15 3.73
C LEU A 51 -11.64 11.24 4.76
N THR A 52 -12.48 12.25 4.58
CA THR A 52 -13.77 12.46 5.24
C THR A 52 -14.89 12.14 4.24
N GLU A 53 -16.11 11.92 4.71
CA GLU A 53 -17.26 11.74 3.82
C GLU A 53 -17.44 12.93 2.88
N GLY A 54 -17.55 12.65 1.59
CA GLY A 54 -17.63 13.67 0.52
C GLY A 54 -16.28 14.19 0.02
N GLU A 55 -15.16 13.79 0.63
CA GLU A 55 -13.82 14.09 0.12
C GLU A 55 -13.35 13.07 -0.92
N GLU A 56 -12.56 13.53 -1.88
CA GLU A 56 -11.95 12.71 -2.91
C GLU A 56 -10.42 12.79 -2.83
N ALA A 57 -9.73 11.71 -3.16
CA ALA A 57 -8.28 11.68 -3.34
C ALA A 57 -7.93 11.10 -4.70
N GLU A 58 -6.99 11.74 -5.39
CA GLU A 58 -6.44 11.26 -6.65
C GLU A 58 -5.03 10.68 -6.43
N LEU A 59 -4.78 9.53 -7.05
CA LEU A 59 -3.48 8.87 -7.03
C LEU A 59 -3.06 8.53 -8.45
N TYR A 60 -1.81 8.87 -8.77
CA TYR A 60 -1.24 8.64 -10.10
C TYR A 60 -0.29 7.43 -10.05
N LYS A 61 -0.52 6.46 -10.93
CA LYS A 61 0.31 5.25 -11.05
C LYS A 61 0.58 4.94 -12.52
N THR A 62 1.84 4.65 -12.83
CA THR A 62 2.25 4.15 -14.14
C THR A 62 2.23 2.63 -14.14
N PHE A 63 1.57 2.03 -15.14
CA PHE A 63 1.56 0.59 -15.39
C PHE A 63 2.45 0.27 -16.58
N TYR A 64 3.23 -0.81 -16.48
CA TYR A 64 4.14 -1.24 -17.53
C TYR A 64 3.59 -2.46 -18.27
N GLU A 65 3.87 -2.54 -19.56
CA GLU A 65 3.52 -3.68 -20.39
C GLU A 65 4.18 -4.98 -19.88
N GLY A 66 3.52 -6.12 -20.10
CA GLY A 66 4.01 -7.44 -19.71
C GLY A 66 3.88 -7.76 -18.22
N GLN A 67 3.25 -6.86 -17.44
CA GLN A 67 3.00 -7.06 -16.01
C GLN A 67 1.50 -7.16 -15.73
N GLU A 68 1.18 -8.07 -14.80
CA GLU A 68 -0.16 -8.24 -14.28
C GLU A 68 -0.29 -7.44 -12.98
N TYR A 69 -1.20 -6.47 -12.95
CA TYR A 69 -1.41 -5.65 -11.76
C TYR A 69 -2.74 -5.96 -11.07
N ARG A 70 -2.78 -5.73 -9.76
CA ARG A 70 -4.00 -5.69 -8.98
C ARG A 70 -4.00 -4.44 -8.10
N ILE A 71 -5.11 -3.71 -8.14
CA ILE A 71 -5.37 -2.59 -7.25
C ILE A 71 -6.29 -3.09 -6.14
N ALA A 72 -5.95 -2.79 -4.89
CA ALA A 72 -6.80 -3.04 -3.73
C ALA A 72 -6.92 -1.76 -2.91
N ILE A 73 -8.16 -1.39 -2.59
CA ILE A 73 -8.48 -0.21 -1.79
C ILE A 73 -9.17 -0.67 -0.53
N CYS A 74 -8.64 -0.25 0.62
CA CYS A 74 -9.26 -0.52 1.91
C CYS A 74 -9.37 0.76 2.72
N GLY A 75 -10.58 1.02 3.21
CA GLY A 75 -10.86 2.04 4.20
C GLY A 75 -10.99 1.44 5.59
N SER A 76 -10.85 2.27 6.62
CA SER A 76 -11.22 1.90 7.99
C SER A 76 -12.73 1.65 8.08
N ASP A 77 -13.16 0.93 9.11
CA ASP A 77 -14.59 0.63 9.34
C ASP A 77 -15.44 1.88 9.60
N ALA A 78 -14.81 3.03 9.86
CA ALA A 78 -15.48 4.32 10.04
C ALA A 78 -15.88 4.97 8.72
N LEU A 79 -15.33 4.53 7.59
CA LEU A 79 -15.70 5.01 6.27
C LEU A 79 -16.80 4.14 5.66
N PRO A 80 -17.77 4.73 4.94
CA PRO A 80 -18.70 3.96 4.12
C PRO A 80 -17.95 3.24 3.00
N ASN A 81 -18.67 2.48 2.19
CA ASN A 81 -18.09 1.84 1.00
C ASN A 81 -17.39 2.88 0.12
N ILE A 82 -16.11 2.67 -0.15
CA ILE A 82 -15.30 3.58 -0.96
C ILE A 82 -15.57 3.30 -2.45
N GLU A 83 -16.09 4.30 -3.16
CA GLU A 83 -16.12 4.29 -4.62
C GLU A 83 -14.71 4.63 -5.13
N PHE A 84 -14.23 3.90 -6.13
CA PHE A 84 -12.99 4.24 -6.81
C PHE A 84 -13.09 4.01 -8.30
N ARG A 85 -12.40 4.88 -9.03
CA ARG A 85 -12.34 4.87 -10.48
C ARG A 85 -10.90 4.77 -10.94
N VAL A 86 -10.68 3.96 -11.98
CA VAL A 86 -9.42 3.97 -12.72
C VAL A 86 -9.66 4.79 -13.98
N ILE A 87 -8.86 5.81 -14.17
CA ILE A 87 -9.02 6.78 -15.26
C ILE A 87 -7.70 6.85 -16.03
N ASP A 88 -7.77 6.86 -17.36
CA ASP A 88 -6.58 7.04 -18.20
C ASP A 88 -6.16 8.52 -18.30
N ALA A 89 -5.02 8.77 -18.96
CA ALA A 89 -4.52 10.13 -19.16
C ALA A 89 -5.45 11.03 -20.00
N ASN A 90 -6.38 10.45 -20.75
CA ASN A 90 -7.36 11.15 -21.58
C ASN A 90 -8.70 11.37 -20.84
N LYS A 91 -8.77 11.06 -19.54
CA LYS A 91 -9.97 11.14 -18.69
C LYS A 91 -11.07 10.12 -19.02
N ASN A 92 -10.74 9.05 -19.73
CA ASN A 92 -11.68 7.94 -19.90
C ASN A 92 -11.74 7.12 -18.61
N VAL A 93 -12.95 6.88 -18.10
CA VAL A 93 -13.14 5.96 -16.98
C VAL A 93 -12.97 4.54 -17.50
N LEU A 94 -11.86 3.90 -17.12
CA LEU A 94 -11.52 2.53 -17.49
C LEU A 94 -12.21 1.52 -16.57
N TYR A 95 -12.53 1.91 -15.35
CA TYR A 95 -13.19 1.07 -14.36
C TYR A 95 -13.86 1.93 -13.29
N ASN A 96 -15.03 1.48 -12.80
CA ASN A 96 -15.68 2.01 -11.60
C ASN A 96 -16.20 0.84 -10.76
N ASN A 97 -15.74 0.70 -9.51
CA ASN A 97 -16.19 -0.40 -8.64
C ASN A 97 -17.68 -0.32 -8.27
N ARG A 98 -18.33 0.84 -8.42
CA ARG A 98 -19.77 1.01 -8.24
C ARG A 98 -20.58 0.10 -9.15
N ASP A 99 -20.13 -0.10 -10.38
CA ASP A 99 -20.77 -0.97 -11.36
C ASP A 99 -20.55 -2.46 -11.07
N HIS A 100 -19.71 -2.76 -10.08
CA HIS A 100 -19.33 -4.10 -9.65
C HIS A 100 -19.72 -4.38 -8.18
N GLY A 101 -20.71 -3.67 -7.65
CA GLY A 101 -21.21 -3.92 -6.29
C GLY A 101 -20.24 -3.49 -5.18
N MET A 102 -19.44 -2.44 -5.43
CA MET A 102 -18.50 -1.86 -4.46
C MET A 102 -17.40 -2.83 -4.00
N VAL A 103 -16.93 -3.71 -4.91
CA VAL A 103 -15.77 -4.57 -4.63
C VAL A 103 -14.55 -3.72 -4.25
N LYS A 104 -13.72 -4.27 -3.36
CA LYS A 104 -12.56 -3.59 -2.77
C LYS A 104 -11.26 -3.76 -3.58
N ASN A 105 -11.26 -4.63 -4.58
CA ASN A 105 -10.11 -4.91 -5.41
C ASN A 105 -10.49 -5.03 -6.89
N MET A 106 -9.51 -4.85 -7.77
CA MET A 106 -9.63 -5.02 -9.22
C MET A 106 -8.31 -5.53 -9.79
N GLY A 107 -8.35 -6.57 -10.63
CA GLY A 107 -7.22 -6.95 -11.47
C GLY A 107 -7.15 -6.13 -12.75
N ILE A 108 -5.98 -5.68 -13.15
CA ILE A 108 -5.73 -5.06 -14.47
C ILE A 108 -5.58 -6.14 -15.56
N LEU A 109 -5.48 -7.41 -15.19
CA LEU A 109 -5.57 -8.50 -16.17
C LEU A 109 -6.91 -8.63 -16.87
N SER A 110 -8.01 -8.30 -16.18
CA SER A 110 -9.32 -8.21 -16.81
C SER A 110 -9.41 -7.01 -17.75
N TRP A 111 -8.46 -6.09 -17.73
CA TRP A 111 -8.40 -4.92 -18.60
C TRP A 111 -7.68 -5.24 -19.94
N ASN A 112 -6.57 -5.99 -19.90
CA ASN A 112 -5.71 -6.30 -21.06
C ASN A 112 -6.28 -7.28 -22.11
N ARG A 113 -7.53 -7.75 -21.97
CA ARG A 113 -8.15 -8.62 -22.99
C ARG A 113 -9.29 -7.96 -23.76
N ALA A 114 -9.75 -6.77 -23.34
CA ALA A 114 -10.93 -6.15 -23.93
C ALA A 114 -10.65 -4.86 -24.72
N ASN A 115 -9.57 -4.13 -24.42
CA ASN A 115 -9.37 -2.76 -24.91
C ASN A 115 -7.93 -2.41 -25.33
N SER A 116 -7.14 -3.39 -25.79
CA SER A 116 -5.89 -3.14 -26.53
C SER A 116 -6.06 -3.32 -28.03
#